data_AF-A0AAD9MX86-F1
#
_entry.id   AF-A0AAD9MX86-F1
#
_cell.length_a   1.000
_cell.length_b   1.000
_cell.length_c   1.000
_cell.angle_alpha   90.00
_cell.angle_beta   90.00
_cell.angle_gamma   90.00
#
_symmetry.space_group_name_H-M   'P 1'
#
loop_
_entity.id
_entity.type
_entity.pdbx_description
1 polymer ?
#
loop_
_entity_poly.entity_id
_entity_poly.type
_entity_poly.pdbx_seq_one_letter_code
_entity_poly.pdbx_strand_id
1 'polypeptide(L)'
;MESYGNTSSIQENYSERGLPKLPLEYPDDRQCKQTKLLQEVTIVTMYLNIGNFRKGEGSGYHSPDMYRKWMRLYGFLLNPVIAFFDNETDRKYFLKIRRLHGQRDHTKTFLLGRRDMWAFSLRANISRIFKKPGYPKHHPNTVIPDYSCATNAKYELIFNATNANWFCTRYFAWSDIGFFRNGEAQKKHVIL
;
A
#
# COMPACT_ATOMS: atom_id res chain seq x y z
N MET A 1 -9.54 -21.12 34.77
CA MET A 1 -8.27 -20.34 34.76
C MET A 1 -7.40 -20.97 33.69
N GLU A 2 -7.59 -20.59 32.43
CA GLU A 2 -6.82 -21.13 31.32
C GLU A 2 -5.60 -20.25 31.08
N SER A 3 -4.43 -20.87 31.17
CA SER A 3 -3.12 -20.28 30.97
C SER A 3 -2.96 -19.93 29.48
N TYR A 4 -2.75 -18.64 29.20
CA TYR A 4 -2.39 -18.16 27.87
C TYR A 4 -1.03 -18.73 27.47
N GLY A 5 -1.05 -19.52 26.39
CA GLY A 5 0.12 -20.07 25.74
C GLY A 5 1.07 -18.97 25.27
N ASN A 6 2.34 -19.24 25.52
CA ASN A 6 3.53 -18.47 25.20
C ASN A 6 3.52 -17.93 23.76
N THR A 7 3.42 -16.61 23.60
CA THR A 7 3.41 -15.89 22.32
C THR A 7 4.80 -15.73 21.68
N SER A 8 5.86 -16.26 22.31
CA SER A 8 7.24 -16.10 21.85
C SER A 8 7.57 -16.86 20.56
N SER A 9 6.88 -17.96 20.25
CA SER A 9 7.20 -18.83 19.10
C SER A 9 6.68 -18.33 17.75
N ILE A 10 5.79 -17.34 17.75
CA ILE A 10 5.24 -16.76 16.52
C ILE A 10 6.18 -15.70 15.94
N GLN A 11 6.94 -14.97 16.77
CA GLN A 11 7.84 -13.92 16.29
C GLN A 11 9.13 -14.46 15.63
N GLU A 12 9.66 -15.59 16.09
CA GLU A 12 10.92 -16.13 15.55
C GLU A 12 10.79 -16.63 14.10
N ASN A 13 9.60 -17.06 13.66
CA ASN A 13 9.41 -17.65 12.34
C ASN A 13 9.25 -16.64 11.17
N TYR A 14 9.07 -15.34 11.45
CA TYR A 14 8.95 -14.31 10.41
C TYR A 14 10.30 -13.69 10.00
N SER A 15 11.34 -13.88 10.81
CA SER A 15 12.69 -13.38 10.53
C SER A 15 13.39 -14.11 9.37
N GLU A 16 13.03 -15.37 9.10
CA GLU A 16 13.77 -16.21 8.15
C GLU A 16 13.27 -16.13 6.70
N ARG A 17 12.17 -15.42 6.42
CA ARG A 17 11.51 -15.43 5.08
C ARG A 17 11.50 -14.09 4.34
N GLY A 18 12.59 -13.34 4.42
CA GLY A 18 12.96 -12.36 3.39
C GLY A 18 11.99 -11.19 3.20
N LEU A 19 11.58 -10.53 4.28
CA LEU A 19 11.02 -9.18 4.16
C LEU A 19 12.13 -8.20 3.71
N PRO A 20 11.83 -7.22 2.84
CA PRO A 20 12.80 -6.19 2.47
C PRO A 20 13.34 -5.47 3.70
N LYS A 21 14.67 -5.31 3.74
CA LYS A 21 15.37 -4.46 4.70
C LYS A 21 15.10 -2.98 4.35
N LEU A 22 13.87 -2.50 4.57
CA LEU A 22 13.70 -1.07 4.77
C LEU A 22 14.49 -0.68 6.03
N PRO A 23 15.08 0.53 6.12
CA PRO A 23 15.74 0.95 7.34
C PRO A 23 14.72 0.94 8.49
N LEU A 24 14.84 -0.06 9.37
CA LEU A 24 14.01 -0.23 10.55
C LEU A 24 14.62 0.57 11.70
N GLU A 25 14.66 1.89 11.55
CA GLU A 25 14.79 2.75 12.73
C GLU A 25 13.38 2.91 13.31
N TYR A 26 13.09 2.10 14.32
CA TYR A 26 11.85 2.19 15.09
C TYR A 26 11.90 3.42 15.99
N PRO A 27 10.88 4.29 15.99
CA PRO A 27 10.79 5.34 16.99
C PRO A 27 10.74 4.72 18.37
N ASP A 28 11.49 5.26 19.34
CA ASP A 28 11.30 4.90 20.76
C ASP A 28 9.84 5.20 21.11
N ASP A 29 9.12 4.23 21.70
CA ASP A 29 7.74 4.37 22.16
C ASP A 29 7.53 5.59 23.08
N ARG A 30 8.61 6.11 23.68
CA ARG A 30 8.61 7.36 24.45
C ARG A 30 8.45 8.62 23.59
N GLN A 31 8.85 8.63 22.31
CA GLN A 31 8.66 9.78 21.40
C GLN A 31 7.20 9.95 20.96
N CYS A 32 6.43 8.87 20.83
CA CYS A 32 5.04 8.95 20.35
C CYS A 32 4.02 9.38 21.42
N LYS A 33 4.41 9.57 22.68
CA LYS A 33 3.46 9.82 23.79
C LYS A 33 2.82 11.22 23.83
N GLN A 34 3.12 12.12 22.89
CA GLN A 34 2.61 13.50 22.90
C GLN A 34 2.31 14.09 21.49
N THR A 35 1.96 13.27 20.51
CA THR A 35 1.63 13.80 19.17
C THR A 35 0.14 14.15 19.06
N LYS A 36 -0.18 15.29 18.43
CA LYS A 36 -1.57 15.67 18.08
C LYS A 36 -2.27 14.62 17.21
N LEU A 37 -1.51 13.80 16.49
CA LEU A 37 -1.99 12.81 15.54
C LEU A 37 -2.31 11.45 16.17
N LEU A 38 -2.15 11.28 17.50
CA LEU A 38 -2.29 9.98 18.15
C LEU A 38 -3.65 9.30 17.87
N GLN A 39 -4.71 10.07 17.72
CA GLN A 39 -6.08 9.59 17.43
C GLN A 39 -6.43 9.57 15.93
N GLU A 40 -5.53 10.03 15.06
CA GLU A 40 -5.78 10.01 13.62
C GLU A 40 -5.49 8.65 13.01
N VAL A 41 -6.12 8.38 11.86
CA VAL A 41 -5.83 7.20 11.05
C VAL A 41 -4.76 7.54 10.03
N THR A 42 -3.64 6.81 10.03
CA THR A 42 -2.66 6.87 8.94
C THR A 42 -3.14 6.00 7.78
N ILE A 43 -3.24 6.63 6.61
CA ILE A 43 -3.63 5.96 5.37
C ILE A 43 -2.38 5.40 4.68
N VAL A 44 -2.38 4.12 4.41
CA VAL A 44 -1.33 3.41 3.67
C VAL A 44 -1.83 3.09 2.27
N THR A 45 -1.05 3.44 1.25
CA THR A 45 -1.38 3.18 -0.15
C THR A 45 -0.14 2.82 -0.95
N MET A 46 -0.36 2.23 -2.12
CA MET A 46 0.69 1.85 -3.04
C MET A 46 0.26 2.08 -4.49
N TYR A 47 1.24 2.43 -5.32
CA TYR A 47 1.09 2.51 -6.76
C TYR A 47 2.24 1.79 -7.44
N LEU A 48 1.92 0.64 -8.06
CA LEU A 48 2.85 -0.14 -8.86
C LEU A 48 2.43 -0.09 -10.33
N ASN A 49 3.38 0.17 -11.22
CA ASN A 49 3.12 0.22 -12.66
C ASN A 49 3.09 -1.19 -13.30
N ILE A 50 2.02 -1.94 -13.10
CA ILE A 50 1.85 -3.27 -13.70
C ILE A 50 1.37 -3.25 -15.17
N GLY A 51 1.52 -2.11 -15.85
CA GLY A 51 1.07 -1.92 -17.23
C GLY A 51 -0.45 -1.78 -17.37
N ASN A 52 -0.93 -1.96 -18.61
CA ASN A 52 -2.34 -1.91 -18.93
C ASN A 52 -2.97 -3.29 -18.72
N PHE A 53 -4.14 -3.34 -18.07
CA PHE A 53 -4.84 -4.60 -17.86
C PHE A 53 -6.36 -4.43 -17.86
N ARG A 54 -7.06 -5.48 -18.26
CA ARG A 54 -8.53 -5.54 -18.20
C ARG A 54 -8.97 -5.86 -16.78
N LYS A 55 -9.99 -5.16 -16.28
CA LYS A 55 -10.61 -5.47 -14.99
C LYS A 55 -12.07 -5.87 -15.14
N GLY A 56 -12.40 -7.10 -14.71
CA GLY A 56 -13.74 -7.66 -14.84
C GLY A 56 -14.09 -8.11 -16.25
N GLU A 57 -15.37 -8.39 -16.47
CA GLU A 57 -15.89 -8.96 -17.73
C GLU A 57 -16.22 -7.89 -18.79
N GLY A 58 -16.19 -6.60 -18.46
CA GLY A 58 -16.45 -5.50 -19.40
C GLY A 58 -15.23 -5.08 -20.23
N SER A 59 -15.37 -4.01 -21.03
CA SER A 59 -14.28 -3.38 -21.82
C SER A 59 -13.37 -2.45 -21.00
N GLY A 60 -13.56 -2.37 -19.68
CA GLY A 60 -12.80 -1.48 -18.81
C GLY A 60 -11.32 -1.87 -18.69
N TYR A 61 -10.45 -0.97 -19.16
CA TYR A 61 -9.01 -1.10 -18.98
C TYR A 61 -8.51 -0.20 -17.85
N HIS A 62 -7.61 -0.75 -17.06
CA HIS A 62 -6.79 -0.02 -16.12
C HIS A 62 -5.46 0.34 -16.74
N SER A 63 -5.07 1.60 -16.61
CA SER A 63 -3.78 2.13 -17.11
C SER A 63 -3.09 2.98 -16.05
N PRO A 64 -1.75 3.14 -16.12
CA PRO A 64 -1.02 4.04 -15.24
C PRO A 64 -1.59 5.47 -15.22
N ASP A 65 -2.01 5.99 -16.37
CA ASP A 65 -2.59 7.34 -16.46
C ASP A 65 -3.91 7.49 -15.71
N MET A 66 -4.74 6.45 -15.71
CA MET A 66 -5.96 6.44 -14.91
C MET A 66 -5.63 6.44 -13.41
N TYR A 67 -4.63 5.65 -12.98
CA TYR A 67 -4.18 5.68 -11.59
C TYR A 67 -3.62 7.05 -11.19
N ARG A 68 -2.89 7.74 -12.07
CA ARG A 68 -2.46 9.14 -11.85
C ARG A 68 -3.65 10.08 -11.67
N LYS A 69 -4.73 9.93 -12.44
CA LYS A 69 -5.95 10.73 -12.22
C LYS A 69 -6.51 10.48 -10.81
N TRP A 70 -6.53 9.23 -10.36
CA TRP A 70 -7.00 8.89 -9.02
C TRP A 70 -6.08 9.36 -7.89
N MET A 71 -4.75 9.43 -8.12
CA MET A 71 -3.82 10.01 -7.14
C MET A 71 -4.19 11.44 -6.75
N ARG A 72 -4.84 12.22 -7.64
CA ARG A 72 -5.25 13.60 -7.35
C ARG A 72 -6.16 13.70 -6.13
N LEU A 73 -6.97 12.67 -5.87
CA LEU A 73 -7.90 12.62 -4.75
C LEU A 73 -7.17 12.62 -3.41
N TYR A 74 -5.96 12.04 -3.36
CA TYR A 74 -5.12 12.12 -2.16
C TYR A 74 -4.71 13.54 -1.81
N GLY A 75 -4.78 14.51 -2.74
CA GLY A 75 -4.56 15.92 -2.39
C GLY A 75 -5.52 16.41 -1.31
N PHE A 76 -6.75 15.90 -1.28
CA PHE A 76 -7.82 16.38 -0.40
C PHE A 76 -7.92 15.66 0.95
N LEU A 77 -7.13 14.59 1.16
CA LEU A 77 -7.10 13.88 2.44
C LEU A 77 -6.33 14.69 3.48
N LEU A 78 -6.89 14.90 4.66
CA LEU A 78 -6.16 15.57 5.75
C LEU A 78 -5.33 14.60 6.58
N ASN A 79 -5.70 13.32 6.56
CA ASN A 79 -4.99 12.25 7.26
C ASN A 79 -3.50 12.18 6.85
N PRO A 80 -2.63 11.68 7.74
CA PRO A 80 -1.28 11.26 7.40
C PRO A 80 -1.34 10.16 6.35
N VAL A 81 -0.53 10.30 5.30
CA VAL A 81 -0.46 9.34 4.21
C VAL A 81 0.95 8.79 4.06
N ILE A 82 1.05 7.47 4.00
CA ILE A 82 2.25 6.74 3.61
C ILE A 82 1.97 6.13 2.24
N ALA A 83 2.73 6.56 1.23
CA ALA A 83 2.54 6.09 -0.14
C ALA A 83 3.80 5.44 -0.72
N PHE A 84 3.65 4.22 -1.24
CA PHE A 84 4.72 3.46 -1.85
C PHE A 84 4.63 3.45 -3.37
N PHE A 85 5.78 3.55 -4.04
CA PHE A 85 5.87 3.62 -5.50
C PHE A 85 6.99 2.73 -6.03
N ASP A 86 6.86 2.20 -7.23
CA ASP A 86 7.94 1.48 -7.93
C ASP A 86 8.65 2.32 -8.99
N ASN A 87 8.26 3.59 -9.13
CA ASN A 87 8.88 4.52 -10.05
C ASN A 87 8.88 5.95 -9.51
N GLU A 88 9.93 6.69 -9.86
CA GLU A 88 10.19 8.03 -9.33
C GLU A 88 9.21 9.08 -9.87
N THR A 89 8.74 8.92 -11.11
CA THR A 89 7.82 9.86 -11.76
C THR A 89 6.50 9.94 -11.01
N ASP A 90 5.89 8.80 -10.70
CA ASP A 90 4.62 8.75 -9.99
C ASP A 90 4.78 9.21 -8.53
N ARG A 91 5.91 8.87 -7.88
CA ARG A 91 6.25 9.37 -6.54
C ARG A 91 6.31 10.89 -6.50
N LYS A 92 7.05 11.50 -7.43
CA LYS A 92 7.16 12.96 -7.54
C LYS A 92 5.81 13.61 -7.84
N TYR A 93 5.02 12.99 -8.71
CA TYR A 93 3.68 13.47 -9.02
C TYR A 93 2.76 13.46 -7.79
N PHE A 94 2.76 12.38 -7.01
CA PHE A 94 1.99 12.27 -5.77
C PHE A 94 2.41 13.32 -4.73
N LEU A 95 3.71 13.48 -4.51
CA LEU A 95 4.24 14.52 -3.61
C LEU A 95 3.82 15.92 -4.05
N LYS A 96 3.85 16.21 -5.35
CA LYS A 96 3.39 17.49 -5.90
C LYS A 96 1.92 17.72 -5.55
N ILE A 97 1.05 16.73 -5.76
CA ILE A 97 -0.37 16.81 -5.40
C ILE A 97 -0.52 17.12 -3.90
N ARG A 98 0.08 16.33 -3.02
CA ARG A 98 -0.05 16.52 -1.56
C ARG A 98 0.44 17.92 -1.12
N ARG A 99 1.56 18.39 -1.68
CA ARG A 99 2.12 19.73 -1.39
C ARG A 99 1.19 20.87 -1.83
N LEU A 100 0.57 20.77 -3.01
CA LEU A 100 -0.35 21.80 -3.51
C LEU A 100 -1.56 22.01 -2.59
N HIS A 101 -1.90 21.01 -1.77
CA HIS A 101 -2.99 21.05 -0.80
C HIS A 101 -2.51 21.23 0.65
N GLY A 102 -1.26 21.66 0.85
CA GLY A 102 -0.70 21.92 2.19
C GLY A 102 -0.38 20.68 3.02
N GLN A 103 -0.45 19.47 2.44
CA GLN A 103 -0.29 18.20 3.15
C GLN A 103 1.15 17.66 3.15
N ARG A 104 2.15 18.55 3.07
CA ARG A 104 3.57 18.16 2.98
C ARG A 104 3.99 17.34 4.21
N ASP A 105 3.65 17.82 5.40
CA ASP A 105 4.11 17.24 6.66
C ASP A 105 3.28 16.04 7.10
N HIS A 106 2.11 15.84 6.47
CA HIS A 106 1.25 14.64 6.61
C HIS A 106 1.46 13.66 5.45
N THR A 107 2.66 13.65 4.84
CA THR A 107 2.96 12.73 3.73
C THR A 107 4.37 12.17 3.84
N LYS A 108 4.47 10.84 3.82
CA LYS A 108 5.73 10.11 3.58
C LYS A 108 5.58 9.29 2.30
N THR A 109 6.62 9.28 1.47
CA THR A 109 6.64 8.48 0.25
C THR A 109 7.92 7.69 0.13
N PHE A 110 7.81 6.47 -0.35
CA PHE A 110 8.95 5.55 -0.50
C PHE A 110 9.00 4.98 -1.92
N LEU A 111 10.22 4.80 -2.42
CA LEU A 111 10.48 4.08 -3.65
C LEU A 111 10.84 2.64 -3.31
N LEU A 112 10.23 1.69 -4.01
CA LEU A 112 10.39 0.26 -3.80
C LEU A 112 10.98 -0.38 -5.05
N GLY A 113 11.93 -1.30 -4.85
CA GLY A 113 12.32 -2.27 -5.85
C GLY A 113 11.38 -3.47 -5.78
N ARG A 114 10.67 -3.80 -6.86
CA ARG A 114 9.79 -4.99 -6.88
C ARG A 114 10.53 -6.27 -6.54
N ARG A 115 11.82 -6.38 -6.90
CA ARG A 115 12.64 -7.57 -6.61
C ARG A 115 12.89 -7.77 -5.12
N ASP A 116 12.80 -6.70 -4.35
CA ASP A 116 13.07 -6.71 -2.91
C ASP A 116 11.80 -7.01 -2.10
N MET A 117 10.63 -7.04 -2.75
CA MET A 117 9.34 -7.27 -2.12
C MET A 117 9.05 -8.77 -2.01
N TRP A 118 8.64 -9.20 -0.82
CA TRP A 118 8.24 -10.59 -0.59
C TRP A 118 7.12 -11.00 -1.56
N ALA A 119 6.13 -10.14 -1.78
CA ALA A 119 5.00 -10.47 -2.63
C ALA A 119 5.40 -10.74 -4.10
N PHE A 120 6.48 -10.11 -4.58
CA PHE A 120 6.98 -10.31 -5.94
C PHE A 120 7.93 -11.50 -6.06
N SER A 121 8.53 -11.97 -4.96
CA SER A 121 9.23 -13.26 -4.94
C SER A 121 8.30 -14.42 -5.32
N LEU A 122 7.00 -14.30 -5.01
CA LEU A 122 5.97 -15.31 -5.31
C LEU A 122 5.58 -15.38 -6.79
N ARG A 123 6.01 -14.41 -7.61
CA ARG A 123 5.56 -14.24 -9.00
C ARG A 123 5.73 -15.52 -9.84
N ALA A 124 6.86 -16.20 -9.71
CA ALA A 124 7.15 -17.43 -10.46
C ALA A 124 6.15 -18.55 -10.12
N ASN A 125 5.81 -18.69 -8.83
CA ASN A 125 4.86 -19.69 -8.35
C ASN A 125 3.43 -19.36 -8.81
N ILE A 126 3.03 -18.09 -8.68
CA ILE A 126 1.73 -17.62 -9.16
C ILE A 126 1.59 -17.87 -10.67
N SER A 127 2.62 -17.51 -11.45
CA SER A 127 2.62 -17.75 -12.90
C SER A 127 2.51 -19.23 -13.25
N ARG A 128 3.16 -20.11 -12.49
CA ARG A 128 3.06 -21.57 -12.67
C ARG A 128 1.64 -22.07 -12.41
N ILE A 129 0.98 -21.57 -11.37
CA ILE A 129 -0.41 -21.91 -11.06
C ILE A 129 -1.34 -21.47 -12.20
N PHE A 130 -1.19 -20.24 -12.71
CA PHE A 130 -2.05 -19.69 -13.77
C PHE A 130 -1.90 -20.44 -15.10
N LYS A 131 -0.79 -21.13 -15.32
CA LYS A 131 -0.52 -21.94 -16.51
C LYS A 131 -1.03 -23.39 -16.39
N LYS A 132 -1.52 -23.83 -15.23
CA LYS A 132 -2.00 -25.22 -15.07
C LYS A 132 -3.21 -25.48 -16.00
N PRO A 133 -3.28 -26.66 -16.64
CA PRO A 133 -4.47 -27.08 -17.37
C PRO A 133 -5.72 -27.01 -16.48
N GLY A 134 -6.82 -26.46 -17.00
CA GLY A 134 -8.08 -26.32 -16.26
C GLY A 134 -8.12 -25.19 -15.22
N TYR A 135 -7.04 -24.42 -15.01
CA TYR A 135 -7.10 -23.29 -14.08
C TYR A 135 -8.02 -22.17 -14.62
N PRO A 136 -8.94 -21.61 -13.81
CA PRO A 136 -9.86 -20.58 -14.26
C PRO A 136 -9.15 -19.32 -14.78
N LYS A 137 -9.71 -18.71 -15.83
CA LYS A 137 -9.15 -17.51 -16.49
C LYS A 137 -10.12 -16.33 -16.40
N HIS A 138 -10.04 -15.63 -15.27
CA HIS A 138 -10.72 -14.37 -14.98
C HIS A 138 -9.71 -13.21 -14.90
N HIS A 139 -9.90 -12.20 -15.76
CA HIS A 139 -9.05 -11.01 -15.79
C HIS A 139 -9.31 -10.07 -14.59
N PRO A 140 -8.26 -9.48 -13.99
CA PRO A 140 -6.83 -9.78 -14.14
C PRO A 140 -6.34 -10.86 -13.16
N ASN A 141 -7.17 -11.24 -12.17
CA ASN A 141 -6.80 -11.94 -10.94
C ASN A 141 -6.11 -13.29 -11.15
N THR A 142 -6.35 -13.95 -12.29
CA THR A 142 -5.89 -15.32 -12.57
C THR A 142 -5.08 -15.44 -13.86
N VAL A 143 -4.75 -14.30 -14.47
CA VAL A 143 -4.05 -14.26 -15.78
C VAL A 143 -2.86 -13.31 -15.78
N ILE A 144 -2.77 -12.37 -14.82
CA ILE A 144 -1.64 -11.45 -14.68
C ILE A 144 -0.98 -11.69 -13.32
N PRO A 145 0.14 -12.43 -13.25
CA PRO A 145 0.81 -12.72 -11.98
C PRO A 145 1.19 -11.46 -11.19
N ASP A 146 1.63 -10.42 -11.87
CA ASP A 146 2.00 -9.13 -11.27
C ASP A 146 0.83 -8.46 -10.54
N TYR A 147 -0.42 -8.69 -10.98
CA TYR A 147 -1.60 -8.17 -10.28
C TYR A 147 -1.80 -8.84 -8.92
N SER A 148 -1.62 -10.17 -8.86
CA SER A 148 -1.67 -10.93 -7.61
C SER A 148 -0.51 -10.56 -6.69
N CYS A 149 0.70 -10.38 -7.21
CA CYS A 149 1.84 -9.84 -6.46
C CYS A 149 1.51 -8.47 -5.87
N ALA A 150 0.98 -7.54 -6.67
CA ALA A 150 0.56 -6.22 -6.20
C ALA A 150 -0.54 -6.29 -5.13
N THR A 151 -1.45 -7.28 -5.22
CA THR A 151 -2.49 -7.48 -4.19
C THR A 151 -1.92 -8.03 -2.89
N ASN A 152 -0.92 -8.92 -2.97
CA ASN A 152 -0.24 -9.47 -1.79
C ASN A 152 0.70 -8.46 -1.12
N ALA A 153 1.28 -7.54 -1.89
CA ALA A 153 2.19 -6.51 -1.38
C ALA A 153 1.54 -5.59 -0.33
N LYS A 154 0.21 -5.53 -0.26
CA LYS A 154 -0.51 -4.75 0.76
C LYS A 154 -0.14 -5.17 2.19
N TYR A 155 0.00 -6.47 2.42
CA TYR A 155 0.25 -7.01 3.76
C TYR A 155 1.63 -6.60 4.28
N GLU A 156 2.68 -6.77 3.47
CA GLU A 156 4.04 -6.38 3.86
C GLU A 156 4.16 -4.85 4.06
N LEU A 157 3.45 -4.06 3.24
CA LEU A 157 3.53 -2.60 3.34
C LEU A 157 2.77 -2.02 4.53
N ILE A 158 1.61 -2.58 4.88
CA ILE A 158 0.91 -2.21 6.12
C ILE A 158 1.78 -2.57 7.32
N PHE A 159 2.34 -3.79 7.35
CA PHE A 159 3.23 -4.23 8.43
C PHE A 159 4.42 -3.27 8.60
N ASN A 160 5.09 -2.92 7.51
CA ASN A 160 6.19 -1.96 7.52
C ASN A 160 5.75 -0.57 8.04
N ALA A 161 4.58 -0.09 7.59
CA ALA A 161 4.05 1.19 8.01
C ALA A 161 3.68 1.23 9.50
N THR A 162 3.03 0.18 9.99
CA THR A 162 2.62 0.07 11.39
C THR A 162 3.83 -0.05 12.31
N ASN A 163 4.83 -0.86 11.94
CA ASN A 163 6.00 -1.02 12.80
C ASN A 163 6.87 0.24 12.84
N ALA A 164 7.06 0.91 11.70
CA ALA A 164 7.86 2.13 11.67
C ALA A 164 7.13 3.35 12.26
N ASN A 165 5.80 3.35 12.23
CA ASN A 165 4.91 4.38 12.79
C ASN A 165 5.41 5.83 12.65
N TRP A 166 5.79 6.24 11.44
CA TRP A 166 6.43 7.54 11.19
C TRP A 166 5.60 8.77 11.61
N PHE A 167 4.30 8.60 11.85
CA PHE A 167 3.38 9.66 12.27
C PHE A 167 2.91 9.50 13.72
N CYS A 168 3.36 8.47 14.44
CA CYS A 168 2.95 8.18 15.81
C CYS A 168 1.43 8.11 15.97
N THR A 169 0.74 7.42 15.06
CA THR A 169 -0.71 7.20 15.12
C THR A 169 -1.02 5.84 15.73
N ARG A 170 -2.25 5.68 16.23
CA ARG A 170 -2.74 4.38 16.74
C ARG A 170 -3.38 3.51 15.66
N TYR A 171 -3.90 4.13 14.61
CA TYR A 171 -4.75 3.46 13.64
C TYR A 171 -4.14 3.56 12.24
N PHE A 172 -4.19 2.44 11.52
CA PHE A 172 -3.71 2.33 10.15
C PHE A 172 -4.81 1.75 9.28
N ALA A 173 -5.00 2.33 8.09
CA ALA A 173 -5.95 1.82 7.12
C ALA A 173 -5.29 1.69 5.74
N TRP A 174 -5.54 0.57 5.07
CA TRP A 174 -5.20 0.43 3.67
C TRP A 174 -6.22 1.17 2.80
N SER A 175 -5.73 1.92 1.82
CA SER A 175 -6.58 2.59 0.85
C SER A 175 -6.22 2.18 -0.57
N ASP A 176 -7.14 1.46 -1.21
CA ASP A 176 -7.21 1.39 -2.65
C ASP A 176 -8.13 2.51 -3.13
N ILE A 177 -7.63 3.73 -3.38
CA ILE A 177 -8.47 4.80 -3.97
C ILE A 177 -8.78 4.46 -5.45
N GLY A 178 -9.75 3.57 -5.59
CA GLY A 178 -10.77 3.57 -6.62
C GLY A 178 -12.16 3.86 -6.03
N PHE A 179 -12.26 4.22 -4.74
CA PHE A 179 -13.53 4.44 -4.05
C PHE A 179 -14.25 5.75 -4.46
N PHE A 180 -13.53 6.75 -4.98
CA PHE A 180 -14.14 7.99 -5.50
C PHE A 180 -14.26 8.00 -7.04
N ARG A 181 -14.37 6.83 -7.68
CA ARG A 181 -14.46 6.71 -9.15
C ARG A 181 -15.64 7.47 -9.78
N ASN A 182 -16.73 7.63 -9.04
CA ASN A 182 -17.97 8.26 -9.50
C ASN A 182 -18.33 9.54 -8.73
N GLY A 183 -17.48 9.98 -7.81
CA GLY A 183 -17.73 11.20 -7.06
C GLY A 183 -17.13 12.38 -7.82
N GLU A 184 -17.96 13.36 -8.17
CA GLU A 184 -17.47 14.73 -8.28
C GLU A 184 -16.78 15.01 -6.95
N ALA A 185 -15.45 15.11 -6.96
CA ALA A 185 -14.69 15.61 -5.84
C ALA A 185 -15.06 17.10 -5.68
N GLN A 186 -16.26 17.36 -5.16
CA GLN A 186 -16.64 18.66 -4.66
C GLN A 186 -15.57 19.04 -3.64
N LYS A 187 -15.12 20.29 -3.68
CA LYS A 187 -14.02 20.89 -2.92
C LYS A 187 -14.21 20.84 -1.40
N LYS A 188 -14.44 19.67 -0.83
CA LYS A 188 -14.61 19.39 0.59
C LYS A 188 -13.53 18.38 0.96
N HIS A 189 -12.73 18.73 1.96
CA HIS A 189 -11.69 17.87 2.49
C HIS A 189 -12.32 16.55 2.96
N VAL A 190 -11.63 15.44 2.73
CA VAL A 190 -12.09 14.12 3.15
C VAL A 190 -11.26 13.70 4.35
N ILE A 191 -11.95 13.35 5.43
CA ILE A 191 -11.39 12.72 6.62
C ILE A 191 -11.95 11.29 6.65
N LEU A 192 -11.06 10.32 6.74
CA LEU A 192 -11.40 8.91 6.99
C LEU A 192 -11.11 8.57 8.45
#